data_AF-A0A346AWA5-F1
#
_entry.id   AF-A0A346AWA5-F1
#
_cell.length_a   1.000
_cell.length_b   1.000
_cell.length_c   1.000
_cell.angle_alpha   90.00
_cell.angle_beta   90.00
_cell.angle_gamma   90.00
#
_symmetry.space_group_name_H-M   'P 1'
#
loop_
_entity.id
_entity.type
_entity.pdbx_description
1 polymer ?
#
loop_
_entity_poly.entity_id
_entity_poly.type
_entity_poly.pdbx_seq_one_letter_code
_entity_poly.pdbx_strand_id
1 'polypeptide(L)'
;MKAAYRQTILFLSGGGIAAAVFLAGFAAVCALVKPGLALYVPVAAAWWDWAVRLCLAAAAAAYGFTWVCVLAGTPSNKRLRQLLFVCLRVLFSLVRCIGKLLYAESAISRAYIQVLNHLVLRRPLCLPPRQVLLLAPHCLQWDQCPHKITRNVQNCRRCGRCPIGEMTALSERLGISFAVVPGGTLARQVVAACRPKAVVAVACERDLISGMQDVAPLPAVGLLNKRPNGPCFNTDVDIRALTEILSAMIGEDA
;
A
#
# COMPACT_ATOMS: atom_id res chain seq x y z
N MET A 1 -11.01 7.59 13.53
CA MET A 1 -9.58 7.93 13.74
C MET A 1 -8.86 7.10 14.82
N LYS A 2 -9.39 6.94 16.05
CA LYS A 2 -8.71 6.19 17.14
C LYS A 2 -8.40 4.72 16.80
N ALA A 3 -9.29 4.02 16.10
CA ALA A 3 -9.10 2.61 15.70
C ALA A 3 -7.95 2.44 14.69
N ALA A 4 -7.89 3.28 13.66
CA ALA A 4 -6.82 3.28 12.67
C ALA A 4 -5.44 3.62 13.29
N TYR A 5 -5.43 4.54 14.26
CA TYR A 5 -4.22 4.88 15.03
C TYR A 5 -3.71 3.69 15.87
N ARG A 6 -4.61 2.97 16.55
CA ARG A 6 -4.26 1.77 17.32
C ARG A 6 -3.69 0.66 16.43
N GLN A 7 -4.31 0.42 15.27
CA GLN A 7 -3.84 -0.57 14.29
C GLN A 7 -2.49 -0.19 13.69
N THR A 8 -2.26 1.10 13.45
CA THR A 8 -0.96 1.63 12.98
C THR A 8 0.15 1.38 14.01
N ILE A 9 -0.11 1.66 15.29
CA ILE A 9 0.86 1.41 16.37
C ILE A 9 1.17 -0.10 16.48
N LEU A 10 0.13 -0.94 16.44
CA LEU A 10 0.29 -2.40 16.47
C LEU A 10 1.13 -2.94 15.31
N PHE A 11 0.93 -2.41 14.09
CA PHE A 11 1.72 -2.79 12.93
C PHE A 11 3.18 -2.39 13.08
N LEU A 12 3.44 -1.14 13.52
CA LEU A 12 4.80 -0.66 13.71
C LEU A 12 5.52 -1.41 14.84
N SER A 13 4.86 -1.64 15.99
CA SER A 13 5.48 -2.37 17.10
C SER A 13 5.78 -3.83 16.73
N GLY A 14 4.85 -4.52 16.07
CA GLY A 14 5.12 -5.85 15.49
C GLY A 14 6.24 -5.82 14.44
N GLY A 15 6.31 -4.73 13.66
CA GLY A 15 7.40 -4.42 12.75
C GLY A 15 8.77 -4.33 13.42
N GLY A 16 8.85 -3.68 14.58
CA GLY A 16 10.07 -3.58 15.36
C GLY A 16 10.59 -4.93 15.84
N ILE A 17 9.67 -5.78 16.33
CA ILE A 17 10.02 -7.15 16.75
C ILE A 17 10.56 -7.93 15.55
N ALA A 18 9.87 -7.87 14.41
CA ALA A 18 10.32 -8.53 13.19
C ALA A 18 11.72 -8.05 12.76
N ALA A 19 11.92 -6.73 12.69
CA ALA A 19 13.21 -6.14 12.36
C ALA A 19 14.31 -6.58 13.33
N ALA A 20 14.04 -6.62 14.63
CA ALA A 20 14.99 -7.07 15.64
C ALA A 20 15.41 -8.54 15.43
N VAL A 21 14.46 -9.43 15.11
CA VAL A 21 14.75 -10.85 14.80
C VAL A 21 15.67 -10.97 13.57
N PHE A 22 15.38 -10.24 12.49
CA PHE A 22 16.22 -10.26 11.30
C PHE A 22 17.61 -9.66 11.55
N LEU A 23 17.70 -8.55 12.29
CA LEU A 23 18.97 -7.91 12.63
C LEU A 23 19.82 -8.79 13.56
N ALA A 24 19.20 -9.49 14.50
CA ALA A 24 19.89 -10.47 15.35
C ALA A 24 20.42 -11.65 14.53
N GLY A 25 19.62 -12.19 13.61
CA GLY A 25 20.05 -13.23 12.68
C GLY A 25 21.20 -12.78 11.78
N PHE A 26 21.11 -11.56 11.22
CA PHE A 26 22.19 -10.95 10.43
C PHE A 26 23.48 -10.80 11.24
N ALA A 27 23.39 -10.27 12.47
CA ALA A 27 24.54 -10.12 13.35
C ALA A 27 25.18 -11.49 13.70
N ALA A 28 24.38 -12.53 13.93
CA ALA A 28 24.86 -13.88 14.18
C ALA A 28 25.61 -14.46 12.97
N VAL A 29 25.07 -14.30 11.76
CA VAL A 29 25.75 -14.71 10.52
C VAL A 29 27.07 -13.95 10.34
N CYS A 30 27.07 -12.63 10.58
CA CYS A 30 28.30 -11.84 10.50
C CYS A 30 29.35 -12.27 11.55
N ALA A 31 28.93 -12.68 12.74
CA ALA A 31 29.84 -13.21 13.76
C ALA A 31 30.44 -14.57 13.33
N LEU A 32 29.67 -15.42 12.65
CA LEU A 32 30.16 -16.70 12.11
C LEU A 32 31.17 -16.52 10.97
N VAL A 33 31.04 -15.47 10.15
CA VAL A 33 31.96 -15.19 9.03
C VAL A 33 33.30 -14.63 9.50
N LYS A 34 33.32 -13.91 10.63
CA LYS A 34 34.51 -13.23 11.17
C LYS A 34 35.77 -14.10 11.30
N PRO A 35 35.74 -15.31 11.89
CA PRO A 35 36.95 -16.14 12.01
C PRO A 35 37.53 -16.53 10.65
N GLY A 36 36.68 -16.81 9.65
CA GLY A 36 37.14 -17.08 8.29
C GLY A 36 37.77 -15.84 7.65
N LEU A 37 37.15 -14.66 7.83
CA LEU A 37 37.68 -13.40 7.30
C LEU A 37 39.05 -13.05 7.92
N ALA A 38 39.23 -13.31 9.21
CA ALA A 38 40.49 -13.07 9.91
C ALA A 38 41.64 -13.95 9.38
N LEU A 39 41.33 -15.13 8.85
CA LEU A 39 42.31 -16.09 8.36
C LEU A 39 42.80 -15.76 6.93
N TYR A 40 41.92 -15.24 6.06
CA TYR A 40 42.27 -14.89 4.67
C TYR A 40 42.62 -13.42 4.46
N VAL A 41 41.96 -12.50 5.18
CA VAL A 41 42.10 -11.04 4.97
C VAL A 41 42.06 -10.29 6.33
N PRO A 42 43.17 -10.28 7.09
CA PRO A 42 43.20 -9.76 8.46
C PRO A 42 42.90 -8.25 8.55
N VAL A 43 43.28 -7.48 7.52
CA VAL A 43 42.95 -6.04 7.43
C VAL A 43 41.44 -5.83 7.39
N ALA A 44 40.70 -6.64 6.63
CA ALA A 44 39.24 -6.53 6.55
C ALA A 44 38.55 -6.94 7.86
N ALA A 45 39.09 -7.94 8.56
CA ALA A 45 38.57 -8.38 9.85
C ALA A 45 38.64 -7.28 10.93
N ALA A 46 39.63 -6.38 10.87
CA ALA A 46 39.75 -5.25 11.79
C ALA A 46 38.60 -4.23 11.65
N TRP A 47 38.10 -4.03 10.43
CA TRP A 47 36.99 -3.11 10.14
C TRP A 47 35.61 -3.78 10.22
N TRP A 48 35.56 -5.10 10.33
CA TRP A 48 34.33 -5.88 10.25
C TRP A 48 33.31 -5.51 11.34
N ASP A 49 33.73 -5.46 12.60
CA ASP A 49 32.83 -5.16 13.72
C ASP A 49 32.26 -3.73 13.59
N TRP A 50 33.06 -2.77 13.11
CA TRP A 50 32.61 -1.41 12.85
C TRP A 50 31.59 -1.36 11.72
N ALA A 51 31.83 -2.09 10.63
CA ALA A 51 30.89 -2.19 9.52
C ALA A 51 29.54 -2.80 9.96
N VAL A 52 29.56 -3.87 10.75
CA VAL A 52 28.33 -4.49 11.28
C VAL A 52 27.59 -3.52 12.21
N ARG A 53 28.28 -2.85 13.15
CA ARG A 53 27.67 -1.87 14.04
C ARG A 53 27.07 -0.68 13.28
N LEU A 54 27.76 -0.19 12.26
CA LEU A 54 27.25 0.89 11.40
C LEU A 54 25.97 0.47 10.67
N CYS A 55 25.93 -0.74 10.11
CA CYS A 55 24.73 -1.29 9.47
C CYS A 55 23.55 -1.42 10.45
N LEU A 56 23.79 -1.94 11.66
CA LEU A 56 22.76 -2.05 12.70
C LEU A 56 22.25 -0.67 13.15
N ALA A 57 23.16 0.29 13.35
CA ALA A 57 22.82 1.65 13.72
C ALA A 57 22.00 2.34 12.60
N ALA A 58 22.37 2.16 11.34
CA ALA A 58 21.63 2.68 10.19
C ALA A 58 20.21 2.10 10.11
N ALA A 59 20.06 0.79 10.35
CA ALA A 59 18.74 0.14 10.37
C ALA A 59 17.86 0.66 11.53
N ALA A 60 18.44 0.83 12.72
CA ALA A 60 17.76 1.41 13.87
C ALA A 60 17.34 2.87 13.61
N ALA A 61 18.22 3.68 13.00
CA ALA A 61 17.91 5.05 12.61
C ALA A 61 16.79 5.12 11.57
N ALA A 62 16.80 4.24 10.56
CA ALA A 62 15.73 4.15 9.56
C ALA A 62 14.38 3.78 10.20
N TYR A 63 14.37 2.86 11.16
CA TYR A 63 13.17 2.49 11.91
C TYR A 63 12.69 3.61 12.86
N GLY A 64 13.60 4.32 13.54
CA GLY A 64 13.25 5.51 14.30
C GLY A 64 12.64 6.60 13.43
N PHE A 65 13.20 6.80 12.24
CA PHE A 65 12.69 7.74 11.25
C PHE A 65 11.26 7.40 10.78
N THR A 66 10.93 6.12 10.55
CA THR A 66 9.54 5.73 10.21
C THR A 66 8.58 6.02 11.35
N TRP A 67 8.96 5.75 12.60
CA TRP A 67 8.16 6.08 13.79
C TRP A 67 7.86 7.56 13.88
N VAL A 68 8.89 8.41 13.77
CA VAL A 68 8.73 9.86 13.80
C VAL A 68 7.77 10.33 12.71
N CYS A 69 7.94 9.86 11.47
CA CYS A 69 7.06 10.23 10.36
C CYS A 69 5.62 9.74 10.53
N VAL A 70 5.40 8.57 11.09
CA VAL A 70 4.04 8.05 11.28
C VAL A 70 3.33 8.80 12.41
N LEU A 71 4.04 9.15 13.49
CA LEU A 71 3.48 9.89 14.62
C LEU A 71 3.26 11.37 14.26
N ALA A 72 4.31 12.07 13.83
CA ALA A 72 4.29 13.50 13.53
C ALA A 72 3.56 13.84 12.22
N GLY A 73 3.36 12.85 11.34
CA GLY A 73 2.72 13.02 10.04
C GLY A 73 3.71 12.90 8.88
N THR A 74 3.17 12.66 7.68
CA THR A 74 4.00 12.50 6.49
C THR A 74 4.89 13.73 6.30
N PRO A 75 6.13 13.57 5.83
CA PRO A 75 7.03 14.71 5.60
C PRO A 75 6.63 15.48 4.33
N SER A 76 6.76 16.82 4.33
CA SER A 76 6.38 17.66 3.17
C SER A 76 7.34 17.46 1.99
N ASN A 77 8.62 17.28 2.29
CA ASN A 77 9.67 17.08 1.31
C ASN A 77 9.49 15.75 0.55
N LYS A 78 9.49 15.81 -0.80
CA LYS A 78 9.34 14.66 -1.69
C LYS A 78 10.37 13.55 -1.43
N ARG A 79 11.65 13.90 -1.18
CA ARG A 79 12.72 12.92 -0.92
C ARG A 79 12.49 12.17 0.39
N LEU A 80 12.12 12.91 1.43
CA LEU A 80 11.86 12.35 2.76
C LEU A 80 10.62 11.44 2.76
N ARG A 81 9.61 11.81 1.95
CA ARG A 81 8.43 10.98 1.71
C ARG A 81 8.78 9.70 0.94
N GLN A 82 9.62 9.79 -0.09
CA GLN A 82 10.12 8.62 -0.80
C GLN A 82 10.87 7.67 0.15
N LEU A 83 11.75 8.22 1.00
CA LEU A 83 12.46 7.44 2.01
C LEU A 83 11.50 6.73 2.97
N LEU A 84 10.47 7.43 3.47
CA LEU A 84 9.44 6.83 4.32
C LEU A 84 8.76 5.63 3.63
N PHE A 85 8.33 5.76 2.38
CA PHE A 85 7.69 4.66 1.65
C PHE A 85 8.65 3.49 1.39
N VAL A 86 9.94 3.76 1.17
CA VAL A 86 10.97 2.71 1.05
C VAL A 86 11.14 1.98 2.38
N CYS A 87 11.29 2.70 3.49
CA CYS A 87 11.43 2.10 4.81
C CYS A 87 10.19 1.28 5.19
N LEU A 88 8.98 1.77 4.91
CA LEU A 88 7.74 1.04 5.12
C LEU A 88 7.64 -0.22 4.24
N ARG A 89 8.10 -0.16 3.00
CA ARG A 89 8.17 -1.32 2.09
C ARG A 89 9.09 -2.40 2.65
N VAL A 90 10.29 -2.02 3.08
CA VAL A 90 11.27 -2.95 3.68
C VAL A 90 10.68 -3.57 4.95
N LEU A 91 10.13 -2.73 5.85
CA LEU A 91 9.48 -3.20 7.07
C LEU A 91 8.36 -4.19 6.77
N PHE A 92 7.51 -3.89 5.79
CA PHE A 92 6.45 -4.79 5.36
C PHE A 92 7.00 -6.12 4.83
N SER A 93 8.07 -6.11 4.03
CA SER A 93 8.71 -7.33 3.53
C SER A 93 9.22 -8.22 4.67
N LEU A 94 9.85 -7.63 5.70
CA LEU A 94 10.32 -8.35 6.89
C LEU A 94 9.14 -8.95 7.68
N VAL A 95 8.13 -8.13 8.00
CA VAL A 95 6.94 -8.57 8.75
C VAL A 95 6.17 -9.64 8.00
N ARG A 96 6.00 -9.49 6.67
CA ARG A 96 5.34 -10.49 5.84
C ARG A 96 6.09 -11.82 5.84
N CYS A 97 7.42 -11.80 5.86
CA CYS A 97 8.22 -13.03 5.92
C CYS A 97 7.92 -13.82 7.20
N ILE A 98 7.93 -13.16 8.37
CA ILE A 98 7.54 -13.80 9.65
C ILE A 98 6.06 -14.18 9.65
N GLY A 99 5.20 -13.31 9.11
CA GLY A 99 3.77 -13.50 9.00
C GLY A 99 3.36 -14.75 8.24
N LYS A 100 4.15 -15.17 7.25
CA LYS A 100 3.95 -16.42 6.52
C LYS A 100 4.14 -17.64 7.41
N LEU A 101 5.12 -17.61 8.33
CA LEU A 101 5.32 -18.69 9.30
C LEU A 101 4.15 -18.78 10.31
N LEU A 102 3.51 -17.64 10.61
CA LEU A 102 2.41 -17.54 11.58
C LEU A 102 1.01 -17.56 10.94
N TYR A 103 0.89 -17.86 9.64
CA TYR A 103 -0.38 -17.82 8.88
C TYR A 103 -1.16 -16.49 8.99
N ALA A 104 -0.46 -15.38 9.24
CA ALA A 104 -1.05 -14.06 9.49
C ALA A 104 -0.91 -13.08 8.29
N GLU A 105 -0.54 -13.57 7.11
CA GLU A 105 -0.22 -12.73 5.93
C GLU A 105 -1.34 -11.75 5.57
N SER A 106 -2.59 -12.20 5.57
CA SER A 106 -3.75 -11.36 5.25
C SER A 106 -3.97 -10.24 6.28
N ALA A 107 -3.78 -10.53 7.58
CA ALA A 107 -3.93 -9.53 8.64
C ALA A 107 -2.84 -8.46 8.54
N ILE A 108 -1.59 -8.87 8.31
CA ILE A 108 -0.44 -7.98 8.10
C ILE A 108 -0.64 -7.11 6.87
N SER A 109 -1.12 -7.70 5.77
CA SER A 109 -1.38 -6.98 4.52
C SER A 109 -2.47 -5.92 4.70
N ARG A 110 -3.56 -6.24 5.39
CA ARG A 110 -4.62 -5.28 5.72
C ARG A 110 -4.11 -4.15 6.61
N ALA A 111 -3.34 -4.47 7.65
CA ALA A 111 -2.75 -3.48 8.53
C ALA A 111 -1.82 -2.54 7.76
N TYR A 112 -0.98 -3.06 6.86
CA TYR A 112 -0.11 -2.25 6.02
C TYR A 112 -0.89 -1.29 5.11
N ILE A 113 -1.95 -1.76 4.45
CA ILE A 113 -2.82 -0.91 3.61
C ILE A 113 -3.45 0.22 4.47
N GLN A 114 -3.91 -0.10 5.68
CA GLN A 114 -4.47 0.89 6.60
C GLN A 114 -3.44 1.96 7.01
N VAL A 115 -2.19 1.57 7.28
CA VAL A 115 -1.10 2.51 7.56
C VAL A 115 -0.88 3.45 6.37
N LEU A 116 -0.81 2.91 5.15
CA LEU A 116 -0.63 3.74 3.95
C LEU A 116 -1.80 4.69 3.72
N ASN A 117 -3.04 4.20 3.85
CA ASN A 117 -4.24 5.01 3.71
C ASN A 117 -4.26 6.15 4.73
N HIS A 118 -3.94 5.85 6.00
CA HIS A 118 -3.86 6.83 7.07
C HIS A 118 -2.81 7.91 6.80
N LEU A 119 -1.65 7.53 6.26
CA LEU A 119 -0.59 8.48 5.90
C LEU A 119 -1.00 9.43 4.76
N VAL A 120 -1.80 8.95 3.81
CA VAL A 120 -2.30 9.76 2.69
C VAL A 120 -3.47 10.64 3.12
N LEU A 121 -4.47 10.07 3.79
CA LEU A 121 -5.70 10.77 4.19
C LEU A 121 -5.50 11.75 5.35
N ARG A 122 -4.38 11.70 6.07
CA ARG A 122 -4.02 12.69 7.09
C ARG A 122 -3.82 14.10 6.55
N ARG A 123 -3.60 14.24 5.24
CA ARG A 123 -3.44 15.55 4.60
C ARG A 123 -4.67 15.86 3.75
N PRO A 124 -5.24 17.06 3.88
CA PRO A 124 -6.21 17.52 2.90
C PRO A 124 -5.48 17.67 1.56
N LEU A 125 -5.84 16.86 0.57
CA LEU A 125 -5.26 16.94 -0.77
C LEU A 125 -6.00 18.00 -1.61
N CYS A 126 -7.29 18.25 -1.33
CA CYS A 126 -8.16 19.22 -2.02
C CYS A 126 -7.94 19.23 -3.53
N LEU A 127 -8.03 18.06 -4.16
CA LEU A 127 -7.70 17.89 -5.57
C LEU A 127 -8.92 18.17 -6.45
N PRO A 128 -8.75 18.83 -7.61
CA PRO A 128 -9.85 18.92 -8.56
C PRO A 128 -10.24 17.50 -9.01
N PRO A 129 -11.55 17.20 -9.14
CA PRO A 129 -12.01 15.82 -9.37
C PRO A 129 -11.36 15.13 -10.56
N ARG A 130 -11.14 15.87 -11.66
CA ARG A 130 -10.51 15.35 -12.88
C ARG A 130 -9.08 14.82 -12.67
N GLN A 131 -8.40 15.22 -11.58
CA GLN A 131 -7.05 14.77 -11.23
C GLN A 131 -7.05 13.56 -10.27
N VAL A 132 -8.23 13.08 -9.86
CA VAL A 132 -8.40 11.86 -9.07
C VAL A 132 -8.81 10.72 -10.00
N LEU A 133 -8.11 9.59 -9.89
CA LEU A 133 -8.40 8.38 -10.64
C LEU A 133 -8.95 7.30 -9.72
N LEU A 134 -10.17 6.85 -9.97
CA LEU A 134 -10.75 5.65 -9.41
C LEU A 134 -10.37 4.44 -10.27
N LEU A 135 -9.73 3.45 -9.65
CA LEU A 135 -9.39 2.16 -10.27
C LEU A 135 -10.17 1.03 -9.61
N ALA A 136 -10.82 0.23 -10.43
CA ALA A 136 -11.54 -0.96 -9.99
C ALA A 136 -11.05 -2.22 -10.72
N PRO A 137 -11.13 -3.41 -10.09
CA PRO A 137 -10.82 -4.65 -10.74
C PRO A 137 -12.02 -5.17 -11.53
N HIS A 138 -11.77 -5.89 -12.62
CA HIS A 138 -12.83 -6.59 -13.37
C HIS A 138 -13.62 -7.59 -12.51
N CYS A 139 -13.05 -8.08 -11.40
CA CYS A 139 -13.68 -9.01 -10.47
C CYS A 139 -14.95 -8.45 -9.80
N LEU A 140 -15.18 -7.13 -9.85
CA LEU A 140 -16.42 -6.49 -9.38
C LEU A 140 -17.55 -6.60 -10.41
N GLN A 141 -17.22 -6.86 -11.68
CA GLN A 141 -18.23 -7.04 -12.71
C GLN A 141 -18.93 -8.39 -12.53
N TRP A 142 -20.25 -8.41 -12.74
CA TRP A 142 -21.00 -9.67 -12.77
C TRP A 142 -20.45 -10.58 -13.86
N ASP A 143 -20.16 -11.83 -13.53
CA ASP A 143 -19.48 -12.81 -14.39
C ASP A 143 -20.21 -13.07 -15.71
N GLN A 144 -21.54 -13.09 -15.68
CA GLN A 144 -22.40 -13.30 -16.85
C GLN A 144 -22.79 -11.98 -17.55
N CYS A 145 -22.12 -10.87 -17.24
CA CYS A 145 -22.44 -9.59 -17.87
C CYS A 145 -22.08 -9.61 -19.36
N PRO A 146 -23.05 -9.35 -20.26
CA PRO A 146 -22.78 -9.39 -21.71
C PRO A 146 -21.94 -8.18 -22.19
N HIS A 147 -21.78 -7.15 -21.36
CA HIS A 147 -21.13 -5.89 -21.75
C HIS A 147 -19.67 -5.84 -21.28
N LYS A 148 -18.72 -5.76 -22.21
CA LYS A 148 -17.29 -5.61 -21.86
C LYS A 148 -16.98 -4.17 -21.49
N ILE A 149 -16.52 -3.95 -20.25
CA ILE A 149 -16.23 -2.61 -19.68
C ILE A 149 -14.72 -2.30 -19.55
N THR A 150 -13.85 -3.27 -19.82
CA THR A 150 -12.39 -3.14 -19.63
C THR A 150 -11.74 -2.01 -20.44
N ARG A 151 -12.28 -1.70 -21.64
CA ARG A 151 -11.78 -0.61 -22.49
C ARG A 151 -12.57 0.68 -22.30
N ASN A 152 -13.86 0.56 -22.03
CA ASN A 152 -14.74 1.69 -21.82
C ASN A 152 -15.78 1.34 -20.75
N VAL A 153 -15.64 1.96 -19.59
CA VAL A 153 -16.56 1.77 -18.46
C VAL A 153 -17.98 2.22 -18.82
N GLN A 154 -18.12 3.17 -19.76
CA GLN A 154 -19.42 3.68 -20.22
C GLN A 154 -20.26 2.63 -20.97
N ASN A 155 -19.69 1.46 -21.29
CA ASN A 155 -20.47 0.33 -21.78
C ASN A 155 -21.39 -0.29 -20.70
N CYS A 156 -21.22 0.06 -19.43
CA CYS A 156 -22.08 -0.41 -18.35
C CYS A 156 -23.50 0.16 -18.50
N ARG A 157 -24.51 -0.72 -18.62
CA ARG A 157 -25.94 -0.36 -18.68
C ARG A 157 -26.59 -0.05 -17.32
N ARG A 158 -25.80 -0.04 -16.23
CA ARG A 158 -26.28 0.22 -14.86
C ARG A 158 -27.49 -0.65 -14.47
N CYS A 159 -27.43 -1.94 -14.81
CA CYS A 159 -28.52 -2.89 -14.56
C CYS A 159 -28.69 -3.31 -13.09
N GLY A 160 -27.88 -2.77 -12.17
CA GLY A 160 -27.95 -3.08 -10.73
C GLY A 160 -27.36 -4.44 -10.30
N ARG A 161 -26.89 -5.29 -11.23
CA ARG A 161 -26.37 -6.63 -10.91
C ARG A 161 -24.97 -6.64 -10.28
N CYS A 162 -24.25 -5.53 -10.35
CA CYS A 162 -22.88 -5.43 -9.83
C CYS A 162 -22.56 -3.98 -9.43
N PRO A 163 -21.59 -3.76 -8.51
CA PRO A 163 -21.27 -2.44 -7.98
C PRO A 163 -20.69 -1.48 -9.02
N ILE A 164 -20.23 -1.97 -10.19
CA ILE A 164 -19.71 -1.12 -11.27
C ILE A 164 -20.72 -0.04 -11.69
N GLY A 165 -22.02 -0.35 -11.73
CA GLY A 165 -23.04 0.62 -12.11
C GLY A 165 -23.08 1.81 -11.16
N GLU A 166 -23.06 1.54 -9.85
CA GLU A 166 -23.03 2.56 -8.79
C GLU A 166 -21.71 3.33 -8.79
N MET A 167 -20.57 2.66 -8.98
CA MET A 167 -19.26 3.32 -9.09
C MET A 167 -19.19 4.25 -10.30
N THR A 168 -19.82 3.85 -11.42
CA THR A 168 -19.88 4.69 -12.64
C THR A 168 -20.72 5.94 -12.36
N ALA A 169 -21.91 5.78 -11.78
CA ALA A 169 -22.76 6.91 -11.41
C ALA A 169 -22.08 7.84 -10.39
N LEU A 170 -21.38 7.28 -9.40
CA LEU A 170 -20.58 8.04 -8.44
C LEU A 170 -19.46 8.82 -9.13
N SER A 171 -18.77 8.19 -10.08
CA SER A 171 -17.68 8.83 -10.80
C SER A 171 -18.13 10.03 -11.65
N GLU A 172 -19.30 9.92 -12.27
CA GLU A 172 -19.90 11.00 -13.04
C GLU A 172 -20.39 12.14 -12.15
N ARG A 173 -21.05 11.79 -11.03
CA ARG A 173 -21.53 12.77 -10.06
C ARG A 173 -20.38 13.62 -9.51
N LEU A 174 -19.26 12.99 -9.18
CA LEU A 174 -18.08 13.67 -8.65
C LEU A 174 -17.20 14.27 -9.76
N GLY A 175 -17.37 13.88 -11.03
CA GLY A 175 -16.52 14.32 -12.14
C GLY A 175 -15.08 13.78 -12.11
N ILE A 176 -14.87 12.59 -11.51
CA ILE A 176 -13.57 11.92 -11.42
C ILE A 176 -13.32 10.98 -12.60
N SER A 177 -12.05 10.66 -12.88
CA SER A 177 -11.71 9.64 -13.87
C SER A 177 -11.96 8.25 -13.29
N PHE A 178 -12.65 7.36 -14.02
CA PHE A 178 -12.91 6.00 -13.58
C PHE A 178 -12.50 4.97 -14.64
N ALA A 179 -11.74 3.96 -14.22
CA ALA A 179 -11.33 2.85 -15.08
C ALA A 179 -11.45 1.49 -14.38
N VAL A 180 -11.91 0.49 -15.14
CA VAL A 180 -11.98 -0.91 -14.71
C VAL A 180 -10.94 -1.71 -15.46
N VAL A 181 -10.06 -2.40 -14.74
CA VAL A 181 -8.91 -3.11 -15.32
C VAL A 181 -8.85 -4.57 -14.86
N PRO A 182 -8.36 -5.51 -15.69
CA PRO A 182 -8.37 -6.92 -15.35
C PRO A 182 -7.21 -7.33 -14.44
N GLY A 183 -6.15 -6.51 -14.36
CA GLY A 183 -5.00 -6.79 -13.53
C GLY A 183 -4.05 -5.59 -13.40
N GLY A 184 -3.03 -5.75 -12.56
CA GLY A 184 -2.14 -4.66 -12.18
C GLY A 184 -1.34 -4.05 -13.35
N THR A 185 -0.95 -4.84 -14.36
CA THR A 185 -0.20 -4.31 -15.52
C THR A 185 -0.98 -3.25 -16.27
N LEU A 186 -2.26 -3.52 -16.58
CA LEU A 186 -3.13 -2.53 -17.21
C LEU A 186 -3.41 -1.36 -16.27
N ALA A 187 -3.56 -1.62 -14.97
CA ALA A 187 -3.70 -0.56 -13.97
C ALA A 187 -2.54 0.46 -14.05
N ARG A 188 -1.29 -0.03 -14.14
CA ARG A 188 -0.08 0.81 -14.24
C ARG A 188 -0.03 1.60 -15.54
N GLN A 189 -0.46 0.99 -16.65
CA GLN A 189 -0.57 1.68 -17.93
C GLN A 189 -1.61 2.81 -17.87
N VAL A 190 -2.78 2.57 -17.26
CA VAL A 190 -3.82 3.60 -17.07
C VAL A 190 -3.30 4.73 -16.17
N VAL A 191 -2.63 4.43 -15.06
CA VAL A 191 -2.03 5.47 -14.19
C VAL A 191 -1.00 6.30 -14.97
N ALA A 192 -0.14 5.66 -15.76
CA ALA A 192 0.87 6.34 -16.57
C ALA A 192 0.25 7.23 -17.68
N ALA A 193 -0.84 6.78 -18.28
CA ALA A 193 -1.56 7.51 -19.33
C ALA A 193 -2.36 8.70 -18.76
N CYS A 194 -3.14 8.47 -17.70
CA CYS A 194 -3.99 9.50 -17.09
C CYS A 194 -3.18 10.54 -16.30
N ARG A 195 -2.00 10.18 -15.79
CA ARG A 195 -1.16 11.03 -14.91
C ARG A 195 -1.95 11.73 -13.79
N PRO A 196 -2.73 10.99 -12.98
CA PRO A 196 -3.52 11.58 -11.91
C PRO A 196 -2.62 12.14 -10.80
N LYS A 197 -3.17 13.02 -9.96
CA LYS A 197 -2.51 13.50 -8.73
C LYS A 197 -2.80 12.63 -7.50
N ALA A 198 -3.88 11.85 -7.54
CA ALA A 198 -4.17 10.82 -6.55
C ALA A 198 -4.94 9.65 -7.17
N VAL A 199 -4.79 8.47 -6.57
CA VAL A 199 -5.48 7.25 -6.99
C VAL A 199 -6.28 6.68 -5.82
N VAL A 200 -7.54 6.34 -6.07
CA VAL A 200 -8.33 5.50 -5.19
C VAL A 200 -8.49 4.15 -5.89
N ALA A 201 -7.97 3.09 -5.29
CA ALA A 201 -7.99 1.76 -5.89
C ALA A 201 -8.84 0.81 -5.05
N VAL A 202 -9.69 0.03 -5.72
CA VAL A 202 -10.42 -1.09 -5.11
C VAL A 202 -9.75 -2.39 -5.56
N ALA A 203 -9.39 -3.26 -4.62
CA ALA A 203 -8.79 -4.56 -4.95
C ALA A 203 -8.64 -5.46 -3.71
N CYS A 204 -8.14 -6.67 -3.94
CA CYS A 204 -7.68 -7.53 -2.86
C CYS A 204 -6.38 -7.01 -2.22
N GLU A 205 -5.99 -7.57 -1.07
CA GLU A 205 -4.80 -7.12 -0.34
C GLU A 205 -3.52 -7.16 -1.20
N ARG A 206 -3.31 -8.26 -1.94
CA ARG A 206 -2.10 -8.48 -2.74
C ARG A 206 -1.96 -7.43 -3.85
N ASP A 207 -3.04 -7.19 -4.60
CA ASP A 207 -3.03 -6.28 -5.73
C ASP A 207 -2.92 -4.82 -5.28
N LEU A 208 -3.59 -4.45 -4.17
CA LEU A 208 -3.44 -3.12 -3.57
C LEU A 208 -2.01 -2.85 -3.14
N ILE A 209 -1.38 -3.78 -2.41
CA ILE A 209 -0.01 -3.57 -1.92
C ILE A 209 0.97 -3.42 -3.07
N SER A 210 0.90 -4.31 -4.07
CA SER A 210 1.76 -4.21 -5.25
C SER A 210 1.50 -2.92 -6.02
N GLY A 211 0.24 -2.57 -6.27
CA GLY A 211 -0.12 -1.35 -7.01
C GLY A 211 0.32 -0.07 -6.29
N MET A 212 0.06 0.04 -4.98
CA MET A 212 0.45 1.20 -4.17
C MET A 212 1.96 1.37 -4.08
N GLN A 213 2.73 0.27 -4.02
CA GLN A 213 4.18 0.31 -4.01
C GLN A 213 4.75 0.75 -5.37
N ASP A 214 4.14 0.35 -6.47
CA ASP A 214 4.62 0.68 -7.82
C ASP A 214 4.39 2.14 -8.20
N VAL A 215 3.29 2.74 -7.72
CA VAL A 215 2.96 4.14 -8.02
C VAL A 215 3.60 5.14 -7.05
N ALA A 216 4.26 4.68 -5.98
CA ALA A 216 4.90 5.56 -5.01
C ALA A 216 5.93 6.48 -5.70
N PRO A 217 5.96 7.80 -5.42
CA PRO A 217 5.33 8.50 -4.30
C PRO A 217 3.97 9.15 -4.61
N LEU A 218 3.25 8.71 -5.65
CA LEU A 218 1.88 9.16 -5.93
C LEU A 218 0.94 8.79 -4.76
N PRO A 219 0.15 9.73 -4.21
CA PRO A 219 -0.85 9.43 -3.20
C PRO A 219 -1.85 8.39 -3.70
N ALA A 220 -1.88 7.23 -3.05
CA ALA A 220 -2.80 6.14 -3.36
C ALA A 220 -3.53 5.70 -2.09
N VAL A 221 -4.85 5.54 -2.17
CA VAL A 221 -5.68 4.98 -1.10
C VAL A 221 -6.34 3.71 -1.61
N GLY A 222 -6.17 2.63 -0.86
CA GLY A 222 -6.71 1.32 -1.19
C GLY A 222 -7.96 0.99 -0.39
N LEU A 223 -9.04 0.61 -1.07
CA LEU A 223 -10.25 0.05 -0.46
C LEU A 223 -10.34 -1.44 -0.78
N LEU A 224 -10.46 -2.26 0.26
CA LEU A 224 -10.53 -3.71 0.09
C LEU A 224 -11.89 -4.12 -0.47
N ASN A 225 -11.88 -5.00 -1.47
CA ASN A 225 -13.10 -5.63 -1.94
C ASN A 225 -13.59 -6.74 -0.98
N LYS A 226 -14.91 -6.87 -0.89
CA LYS A 226 -15.61 -7.98 -0.23
C LYS A 226 -15.65 -9.16 -1.21
N ARG A 227 -15.47 -10.37 -0.69
CA ARG A 227 -15.36 -11.60 -1.49
C ARG A 227 -16.43 -12.61 -1.06
N PRO A 228 -17.73 -12.32 -1.26
CA PRO A 228 -18.81 -13.22 -0.82
C PRO A 228 -18.77 -14.57 -1.55
N ASN A 229 -18.35 -14.58 -2.80
CA ASN A 229 -18.32 -15.76 -3.67
C ASN A 229 -16.90 -16.32 -3.87
N GLY A 230 -15.97 -16.02 -2.95
CA GLY A 230 -14.57 -16.40 -3.07
C GLY A 230 -13.69 -15.37 -3.81
N PRO A 231 -12.43 -15.73 -4.08
CA PRO A 231 -11.47 -14.81 -4.68
C PRO A 231 -11.79 -14.56 -6.16
N CYS A 232 -11.73 -13.29 -6.58
CA CYS A 232 -11.84 -12.88 -7.98
C CYS A 232 -13.13 -13.28 -8.71
N PHE A 233 -14.22 -13.55 -7.98
CA PHE A 233 -15.50 -13.92 -8.57
C PHE A 233 -16.64 -13.14 -7.91
N ASN A 234 -17.39 -12.36 -8.69
CA ASN A 234 -18.52 -11.55 -8.24
C ASN A 234 -18.25 -10.87 -6.90
N THR A 235 -17.14 -10.13 -6.85
CA THR A 235 -16.71 -9.41 -5.64
C THR A 235 -17.54 -8.15 -5.47
N ASP A 236 -17.55 -7.64 -4.24
CA ASP A 236 -18.36 -6.49 -3.86
C ASP A 236 -17.49 -5.40 -3.21
N VAL A 237 -18.00 -4.19 -3.06
CA VAL A 237 -17.28 -3.06 -2.47
C VAL A 237 -18.23 -2.19 -1.66
N ASP A 238 -17.71 -1.61 -0.59
CA ASP A 238 -18.48 -0.65 0.20
C ASP A 238 -18.53 0.72 -0.49
N ILE A 239 -19.64 1.00 -1.16
CA ILE A 239 -19.85 2.26 -1.89
C ILE A 239 -19.87 3.47 -0.96
N ARG A 240 -20.31 3.31 0.30
CA ARG A 240 -20.29 4.41 1.28
C ARG A 240 -18.86 4.77 1.66
N ALA A 241 -18.06 3.79 2.04
CA ALA A 241 -16.64 4.00 2.34
C ALA A 241 -15.87 4.56 1.13
N LEU A 242 -16.21 4.09 -0.08
CA LEU A 242 -15.63 4.63 -1.32
C LEU A 242 -15.97 6.11 -1.51
N THR A 243 -17.23 6.48 -1.28
CA THR A 243 -17.69 7.87 -1.40
C THR A 243 -16.97 8.77 -0.39
N GLU A 244 -16.89 8.36 0.88
CA GLU A 244 -16.18 9.10 1.92
C GLU A 244 -14.71 9.35 1.56
N ILE A 245 -14.01 8.32 1.05
CA ILE A 245 -12.61 8.44 0.62
C ILE A 245 -12.46 9.44 -0.53
N LEU A 246 -13.34 9.36 -1.54
CA LEU A 246 -13.29 10.24 -2.70
C LEU A 246 -13.60 11.70 -2.33
N SER A 247 -14.66 11.94 -1.57
CA SER A 247 -15.02 13.28 -1.11
C SER A 247 -13.90 13.89 -0.25
N ALA A 248 -13.31 13.12 0.66
CA ALA A 248 -12.16 13.57 1.45
C ALA A 248 -10.92 13.94 0.61
N MET A 249 -10.70 13.29 -0.54
CA MET A 249 -9.60 13.64 -1.45
C MET A 249 -9.88 14.90 -2.27
N ILE A 250 -11.13 15.10 -2.68
CA ILE A 250 -11.56 16.24 -3.50
C ILE A 250 -11.69 17.50 -2.65
N GLY A 251 -11.99 17.35 -1.36
CA GLY A 251 -12.28 18.46 -0.45
C GLY A 251 -13.74 18.92 -0.53
N GLU A 252 -14.65 18.02 -0.91
CA GLU A 252 -16.08 18.24 -0.68
C GLU A 252 -16.38 17.85 0.77
N ASP A 253 -16.94 18.79 1.54
CA ASP A 253 -17.52 18.49 2.84
C ASP A 253 -18.71 17.53 2.61
N ALA A 254 -18.56 16.30 3.11
CA ALA A 254 -19.56 15.22 2.99
C ALA A 254 -20.82 15.50 3.82
#